data_AF-A0A938U645-F1
#
_entry.id   AF-A0A938U645-F1
#
_cell.length_a   1.000
_cell.length_b   1.000
_cell.length_c   1.000
_cell.angle_alpha   90.00
_cell.angle_beta   90.00
_cell.angle_gamma   90.00
#
_symmetry.space_group_name_H-M   'P 1'
#
loop_
_entity.id
_entity.type
_entity.pdbx_description
1 polymer ?
#
loop_
_entity_poly.entity_id
_entity_poly.type
_entity_poly.pdbx_seq_one_letter_code
_entity_poly.pdbx_strand_id
1 'polypeptide(L)'
;MAHVNTILSQMLQLLPRHVFEHIGDTHSWQGPKPRKLTYGAQFVAMLYAQFSGRKSLRDLVFSLNQQVRKLYHLGQTLVKRSTLAEANEKRPAIIFEKTYPKLLEGQTIIFLAEAALSDMLTPFPRANHR
;
A
#
# COMPACT_ATOMS: atom_id res chain seq x y z
N MET A 1 -23.28 -3.68 2.51
CA MET A 1 -22.32 -4.80 2.35
C MET A 1 -21.38 -4.79 3.54
N ALA A 2 -21.14 -5.92 4.20
CA ALA A 2 -20.27 -5.96 5.38
C ALA A 2 -18.83 -5.56 5.03
N HIS A 3 -18.28 -4.58 5.74
CA HIS A 3 -16.90 -4.16 5.60
C HIS A 3 -16.01 -5.20 6.29
N VAL A 4 -15.37 -6.07 5.50
CA VAL A 4 -14.44 -7.08 6.03
C VAL A 4 -13.07 -6.45 6.16
N ASN A 5 -12.61 -6.22 7.38
CA ASN A 5 -11.25 -5.74 7.63
C ASN A 5 -10.25 -6.87 7.32
N THR A 6 -9.52 -6.74 6.23
CA THR A 6 -8.50 -7.72 5.83
C THR A 6 -7.13 -7.30 6.37
N ILE A 7 -6.21 -8.26 6.57
CA ILE A 7 -4.81 -7.93 6.89
C ILE A 7 -4.23 -7.00 5.80
N LEU A 8 -4.59 -7.22 4.53
CA LEU A 8 -4.20 -6.34 3.43
C LEU A 8 -4.71 -4.90 3.63
N SER A 9 -5.96 -4.73 4.10
CA SER A 9 -6.52 -3.42 4.45
C SER A 9 -5.75 -2.75 5.58
N GLN A 10 -5.40 -3.50 6.64
CA GLN A 10 -4.59 -2.97 7.76
C GLN A 10 -3.19 -2.53 7.30
N MET A 11 -2.53 -3.34 6.47
CA MET A 11 -1.23 -2.98 5.91
C MET A 11 -1.31 -1.74 5.02
N LEU A 12 -2.38 -1.59 4.23
CA LEU A 12 -2.60 -0.41 3.39
C LEU A 12 -2.98 0.85 4.18
N GLN A 13 -3.39 0.74 5.46
CA GLN A 13 -3.58 1.92 6.32
C GLN A 13 -2.25 2.63 6.62
N LEU A 14 -1.14 1.90 6.58
CA LEU A 14 0.20 2.49 6.71
C LEU A 14 0.61 3.33 5.50
N LEU A 15 -0.09 3.16 4.38
CA LEU A 15 0.20 3.86 3.14
C LEU A 15 -0.65 5.14 3.06
N PRO A 16 -0.02 6.33 3.07
CA PRO A 16 -0.75 7.58 2.87
C PRO A 16 -1.29 7.65 1.44
N ARG A 17 -2.56 7.27 1.23
CA ARG A 17 -3.22 7.18 -0.09
C ARG A 17 -3.07 8.44 -0.92
N HIS A 18 -3.26 9.61 -0.31
CA HIS A 18 -3.12 10.89 -0.98
C HIS A 18 -1.70 11.12 -1.53
N VAL A 19 -0.67 10.72 -0.77
CA VAL A 19 0.72 10.83 -1.21
C VAL A 19 1.00 9.87 -2.37
N PHE A 20 0.47 8.65 -2.30
CA PHE A 20 0.58 7.69 -3.39
C PHE A 20 -0.07 8.19 -4.69
N GLU A 21 -1.28 8.74 -4.60
CA GLU A 21 -1.99 9.33 -5.73
C GLU A 21 -1.20 10.50 -6.32
N HIS A 22 -0.68 11.41 -5.50
CA HIS A 22 0.16 12.51 -5.95
C HIS A 22 1.44 12.03 -6.66
N ILE A 23 2.12 11.00 -6.14
CA ILE A 23 3.30 10.41 -6.81
C ILE A 23 2.89 9.81 -8.15
N GLY A 24 1.75 9.11 -8.19
CA GLY A 24 1.16 8.51 -9.38
C GLY A 24 0.84 9.54 -10.46
N ASP A 25 0.32 10.72 -10.08
CA ASP A 25 0.04 11.81 -11.00
C ASP A 25 1.35 12.45 -11.53
N THR A 26 2.31 12.68 -10.64
CA THR A 26 3.60 13.31 -10.98
C THR A 26 4.46 12.44 -11.89
N HIS A 27 4.47 11.12 -11.68
CA HIS A 27 5.27 10.16 -12.45
C HIS A 27 4.40 9.27 -13.32
N SER A 28 3.22 9.77 -13.71
CA SER A 28 2.28 9.03 -14.52
C SER A 28 2.88 8.63 -15.86
N TRP A 29 2.43 7.48 -16.37
CA TRP A 29 2.70 7.09 -17.74
C TRP A 29 1.95 8.05 -18.67
N GLN A 30 2.64 8.54 -19.70
CA GLN A 30 2.15 9.59 -20.62
C GLN A 30 1.11 9.08 -21.64
N GLY A 31 0.67 7.82 -21.53
CA GLY A 31 -0.34 7.25 -22.41
C GLY A 31 -1.78 7.52 -21.98
N PRO A 32 -2.77 6.90 -22.66
CA PRO A 32 -4.18 7.13 -22.35
C PRO A 32 -4.51 6.78 -20.90
N LYS A 33 -5.27 7.66 -20.24
CA LYS A 33 -5.68 7.47 -18.84
C LYS A 33 -6.37 6.10 -18.68
N PRO A 34 -5.92 5.26 -17.75
CA PRO A 34 -6.47 3.92 -17.62
C PRO A 34 -7.91 3.97 -17.12
N ARG A 35 -8.84 3.47 -17.94
CA ARG A 35 -10.29 3.55 -17.64
C ARG A 35 -10.77 2.57 -16.56
N LYS A 36 -10.04 1.47 -16.32
CA LYS A 36 -10.52 0.36 -15.47
C LYS A 36 -9.59 -0.05 -14.33
N LEU A 37 -8.28 0.16 -14.50
CA LEU A 37 -7.27 -0.22 -13.50
C LEU A 37 -6.53 1.04 -13.06
N THR A 38 -6.82 1.55 -11.87
CA THR A 38 -6.09 2.70 -11.31
C THR A 38 -4.66 2.30 -10.89
N TYR A 39 -3.80 3.27 -10.58
CA TYR A 39 -2.49 2.97 -9.98
C TYR A 39 -2.63 2.29 -8.62
N GLY A 40 -3.59 2.74 -7.80
CA GLY A 40 -3.90 2.10 -6.52
C GLY A 40 -4.34 0.64 -6.68
N ALA A 41 -5.27 0.35 -7.61
CA ALA A 41 -5.71 -1.01 -7.86
C ALA A 41 -4.58 -1.92 -8.40
N GLN A 42 -3.68 -1.37 -9.22
CA GLN A 42 -2.48 -2.10 -9.64
C GLN A 42 -1.56 -2.38 -8.46
N PHE A 43 -1.34 -1.40 -7.59
CA PHE A 43 -0.51 -1.56 -6.39
C PHE A 43 -1.05 -2.65 -5.46
N VAL A 44 -2.35 -2.62 -5.17
CA VAL A 44 -3.04 -3.64 -4.37
C VAL A 44 -2.88 -5.02 -5.00
N ALA A 45 -3.02 -5.15 -6.33
CA ALA A 45 -2.80 -6.41 -7.03
C ALA A 45 -1.36 -6.93 -6.89
N MET A 46 -0.36 -6.04 -7.00
CA MET A 46 1.04 -6.41 -6.85
C MET A 46 1.40 -6.80 -5.42
N LEU A 47 0.93 -6.05 -4.42
CA LEU A 47 1.09 -6.41 -3.00
C LEU A 47 0.42 -7.74 -2.67
N TYR A 48 -0.81 -7.94 -3.15
CA TYR A 48 -1.52 -9.19 -2.99
C TYR A 48 -0.70 -10.36 -3.55
N ALA A 49 -0.11 -10.19 -4.73
CA ALA A 49 0.73 -11.23 -5.34
C ALA A 49 1.93 -11.59 -4.46
N GLN A 50 2.62 -10.59 -3.89
CA GLN A 50 3.77 -10.82 -3.00
C GLN A 50 3.36 -11.55 -1.73
N PHE A 51 2.32 -11.07 -1.03
CA PHE A 51 1.91 -11.68 0.25
C PHE A 51 1.25 -13.04 0.11
N SER A 52 0.56 -13.30 -1.00
CA SER A 52 -0.06 -14.60 -1.26
C SER A 52 0.84 -15.57 -2.03
N GLY A 53 2.09 -15.18 -2.33
CA GLY A 53 3.08 -16.01 -3.02
C GLY A 53 2.72 -16.34 -4.47
N ARG A 54 1.91 -15.53 -5.15
CA ARG A 54 1.44 -15.79 -6.51
C ARG A 54 2.52 -15.42 -7.51
N LYS A 55 3.05 -16.44 -8.20
CA LYS A 55 4.12 -16.29 -9.21
C LYS A 55 3.61 -16.17 -10.64
N SER A 56 2.33 -16.47 -10.89
CA SER A 56 1.71 -16.43 -12.21
C SER A 56 0.68 -15.31 -12.31
N LEU A 57 0.76 -14.50 -13.35
CA LEU A 57 -0.22 -13.44 -13.61
C LEU A 57 -1.65 -13.99 -13.79
N ARG A 58 -1.77 -15.21 -14.33
CA ARG A 58 -3.07 -15.88 -14.48
C ARG A 58 -3.66 -16.22 -13.11
N ASP A 59 -2.86 -16.83 -12.25
CA ASP A 59 -3.28 -17.25 -10.91
C ASP A 59 -3.56 -16.03 -10.00
N LEU A 60 -2.73 -14.98 -10.12
CA LEU A 60 -2.98 -13.69 -9.47
C LEU A 60 -4.35 -13.14 -9.84
N VAL A 61 -4.64 -12.98 -11.13
CA VAL A 61 -5.91 -12.37 -11.57
C VAL A 61 -7.10 -13.24 -11.17
N PHE A 62 -6.97 -14.57 -11.25
CA PHE A 62 -8.00 -15.50 -10.83
C PHE A 62 -8.33 -15.36 -9.33
N SER A 63 -7.32 -15.44 -8.47
CA SER A 63 -7.47 -15.33 -7.01
C SER A 63 -7.93 -13.95 -6.56
N LEU A 64 -7.38 -12.88 -7.16
CA LEU A 64 -7.75 -11.50 -6.86
C LEU A 64 -9.21 -11.21 -7.23
N ASN A 65 -9.67 -11.67 -8.39
CA ASN A 65 -11.06 -11.48 -8.81
C ASN A 65 -12.05 -12.25 -7.95
N GLN A 66 -11.68 -13.42 -7.43
CA GLN A 66 -12.51 -14.14 -6.45
C GLN A 66 -12.68 -13.36 -5.15
N GLN A 67 -11.68 -12.59 -4.76
CA GLN A 67 -11.69 -11.80 -3.52
C GLN A 67 -12.13 -10.34 -3.73
N VAL A 68 -12.49 -9.92 -4.94
CA VAL A 68 -12.80 -8.52 -5.27
C VAL A 68 -13.90 -7.94 -4.36
N ARG A 69 -14.90 -8.74 -3.98
CA ARG A 69 -15.97 -8.32 -3.06
C ARG A 69 -15.47 -8.00 -1.65
N LYS A 70 -14.35 -8.57 -1.23
CA LYS A 70 -13.68 -8.24 0.04
C LYS A 70 -12.71 -7.08 -0.10
N LEU A 71 -12.26 -6.75 -1.32
CA LEU A 71 -11.21 -5.76 -1.57
C LEU A 71 -11.74 -4.45 -2.19
N TYR A 72 -13.05 -4.35 -2.48
CA TYR A 72 -13.62 -3.18 -3.15
C TYR A 72 -13.36 -1.85 -2.41
N HIS A 73 -13.30 -1.88 -1.07
CA HIS A 73 -13.02 -0.72 -0.23
C HIS A 73 -11.56 -0.22 -0.33
N LEU A 74 -10.68 -1.04 -0.92
CA LEU A 74 -9.30 -0.70 -1.26
C LEU A 74 -9.18 -0.16 -2.71
N GLY A 75 -10.32 0.11 -3.38
CA GLY A 75 -10.35 0.56 -4.77
C GLY A 75 -10.17 -0.57 -5.78
N GLN A 76 -10.20 -1.83 -5.35
CA GLN A 76 -10.04 -2.98 -6.22
C GLN A 76 -11.31 -3.26 -7.03
N THR A 77 -11.13 -3.47 -8.34
CA THR A 77 -12.20 -3.85 -9.27
C THR A 77 -11.87 -5.17 -9.95
N LEU A 78 -12.78 -5.67 -10.80
CA LEU A 78 -12.49 -6.83 -11.64
C LEU A 78 -11.38 -6.49 -12.64
N VAL A 79 -10.31 -7.27 -12.62
CA VAL A 79 -9.14 -7.05 -13.47
C VAL A 79 -9.07 -8.11 -14.55
N LYS A 80 -8.79 -7.70 -15.79
CA LYS A 80 -8.45 -8.62 -16.89
C LYS A 80 -6.95 -8.86 -16.90
N ARG A 81 -6.53 -10.09 -17.20
CA ARG A 81 -5.11 -10.47 -17.29
C ARG A 81 -4.31 -9.58 -18.26
N SER A 82 -4.86 -9.31 -19.44
CA SER A 82 -4.21 -8.45 -20.43
C SER A 82 -4.04 -7.02 -19.93
N THR A 83 -5.05 -6.46 -19.25
CA THR A 83 -4.99 -5.12 -18.67
C THR A 83 -3.92 -5.01 -17.59
N LEU A 84 -3.80 -6.02 -16.71
CA LEU A 84 -2.76 -6.03 -15.68
C LEU A 84 -1.36 -6.24 -16.29
N ALA A 85 -1.23 -7.10 -17.30
CA ALA A 85 0.02 -7.32 -18.02
C ALA A 85 0.52 -6.01 -18.66
N GLU A 86 -0.36 -5.36 -19.43
CA GLU A 86 -0.06 -4.10 -20.10
C GLU A 86 0.29 -3.00 -19.10
N ALA A 87 -0.42 -2.93 -17.97
CA ALA A 87 -0.12 -1.97 -16.91
C ALA A 87 1.25 -2.23 -16.28
N ASN A 88 1.63 -3.49 -16.07
CA ASN A 88 2.95 -3.85 -15.52
C ASN A 88 4.09 -3.58 -16.51
N GLU A 89 3.82 -3.66 -17.81
CA GLU A 89 4.80 -3.38 -18.86
C GLU A 89 4.98 -1.88 -19.10
N LYS A 90 3.89 -1.12 -19.17
CA LYS A 90 3.91 0.28 -19.62
C LYS A 90 4.07 1.30 -18.49
N ARG A 91 3.62 0.99 -17.28
CA ARG A 91 3.63 1.97 -16.19
C ARG A 91 4.98 1.96 -15.49
N PRO A 92 5.55 3.13 -15.21
CA PRO A 92 6.87 3.21 -14.63
C PRO A 92 6.85 2.70 -13.17
N ALA A 93 7.74 1.77 -12.87
CA ALA A 93 7.90 1.20 -11.53
C ALA A 93 8.36 2.24 -10.48
N ILE A 94 8.87 3.40 -10.93
CA ILE A 94 9.32 4.51 -10.08
C ILE A 94 8.24 5.00 -9.12
N ILE A 95 6.96 4.84 -9.46
CA ILE A 95 5.84 5.20 -8.58
C ILE A 95 5.88 4.35 -7.31
N PHE A 96 6.11 3.04 -7.45
CA PHE A 96 6.21 2.12 -6.31
C PHE A 96 7.49 2.36 -5.51
N GLU A 97 8.60 2.63 -6.20
CA GLU A 97 9.88 2.95 -5.56
C GLU A 97 9.80 4.22 -4.71
N LYS A 98 9.23 5.31 -5.24
CA LYS A 98 9.06 6.58 -4.51
C LYS A 98 8.04 6.52 -3.38
N THR A 99 7.17 5.51 -3.39
CA THR A 99 6.21 5.28 -2.31
C THR A 99 6.89 4.74 -1.04
N TYR A 100 7.92 3.91 -1.20
CA TYR A 100 8.64 3.29 -0.08
C TYR A 100 9.24 4.29 0.93
N PRO A 101 10.05 5.30 0.54
CA PRO A 101 10.61 6.25 1.49
C PRO A 101 9.51 7.04 2.22
N LYS A 102 8.38 7.33 1.57
CA LYS A 102 7.25 8.01 2.20
C LYS A 102 6.54 7.15 3.25
N LEU A 103 6.53 5.84 3.08
CA LEU A 103 6.05 4.91 4.09
C LEU A 103 6.97 4.89 5.33
N LEU A 104 8.30 4.96 5.11
CA LEU A 104 9.28 4.99 6.20
C LEU A 104 9.23 6.31 6.98
N GLU A 105 9.21 7.46 6.30
CA GLU A 105 9.12 8.78 6.93
C GLU A 105 7.90 8.90 7.87
N GLY A 106 6.74 8.38 7.44
CA GLY A 106 5.53 8.37 8.27
C GLY A 106 5.64 7.50 9.53
N GLN A 107 6.40 6.40 9.48
CA GLN A 107 6.59 5.51 10.62
C GLN A 107 7.70 5.99 11.57
N THR A 108 8.75 6.62 11.05
CA THR A 108 9.82 7.20 11.87
C THR A 108 9.26 8.24 12.84
N ILE A 109 8.30 9.07 12.41
CA ILE A 109 7.67 10.07 13.30
C ILE A 109 6.87 9.38 14.41
N ILE A 110 6.12 8.31 14.12
CA ILE A 110 5.34 7.57 15.14
C ILE A 110 6.28 6.91 16.14
N PHE A 111 7.32 6.23 15.66
CA PHE A 111 8.28 5.53 16.52
C PHE A 111 9.09 6.50 17.39
N LEU A 112 9.51 7.64 16.84
CA LEU A 112 10.20 8.68 17.61
C LEU A 112 9.26 9.37 18.62
N ALA A 113 7.98 9.56 18.27
CA ALA A 113 6.99 10.10 19.20
C ALA A 113 6.70 9.13 20.36
N GLU A 114 6.55 7.83 20.09
CA GLU A 114 6.36 6.80 21.11
C GLU A 114 7.60 6.64 22.01
N ALA A 115 8.80 6.67 21.43
CA ALA A 115 10.06 6.65 22.20
C ALA A 115 10.20 7.89 23.10
N ALA A 116 9.92 9.08 22.58
CA ALA A 116 9.94 10.32 23.36
C ALA A 116 8.88 10.34 24.47
N LEU A 117 7.69 9.76 24.23
CA LEU A 117 6.64 9.63 25.24
C LEU A 117 7.04 8.62 26.33
N SER A 118 7.71 7.53 25.95
CA SER A 118 8.23 6.51 26.87
C SER A 118 9.31 7.10 27.77
N ASP A 119 10.26 7.87 27.22
CA ASP A 119 11.29 8.56 28.01
C ASP A 119 10.69 9.59 28.98
N MET A 120 9.64 10.31 28.58
CA MET A 120 8.91 11.24 29.45
C MET A 120 8.12 10.56 30.58
N LEU A 121 7.75 9.28 30.44
CA LEU A 121 6.97 8.53 31.43
C LEU A 121 7.83 7.67 32.37
N THR A 122 9.15 7.58 32.16
CA THR A 122 10.05 6.95 33.12
C THR A 122 10.27 7.87 34.34
N PRO A 123 10.03 7.42 35.59
CA PRO A 123 10.24 8.26 36.76
C PRO A 123 11.75 8.51 36.92
N PHE A 124 12.15 9.78 37.00
CA PHE A 124 13.51 10.19 37.37
C PHE A 124 14.00 9.35 38.57
N PRO A 125 15.18 8.70 38.50
CA PRO A 125 15.71 7.97 39.64
C PRO A 125 15.94 8.97 40.76
N ARG A 126 15.22 8.82 41.88
CA ARG A 126 15.43 9.65 43.07
C ARG A 126 16.88 9.46 43.50
N ALA A 127 17.68 10.51 43.33
CA ALA A 127 19.04 10.58 43.84
C ALA A 127 18.99 10.44 45.36
N ASN A 128 19.34 9.26 45.86
CA ASN A 128 19.56 9.03 47.28
C ASN A 128 20.88 9.72 47.64
N HIS A 129 20.78 10.94 48.14
CA HIS A 129 21.87 11.61 48.84
C HIS A 129 22.18 10.80 50.11
N ARG A 130 23.39 10.26 50.18
CA ARG A 130 24.07 9.91 51.43
C ARG A 130 25.19 10.89 51.65
#